data_AF-A0A410TTE0-F1
#
_entry.id   AF-A0A410TTE0-F1
#
_cell.length_a   1.000
_cell.length_b   1.000
_cell.length_c   1.000
_cell.angle_alpha   90.00
_cell.angle_beta   90.00
_cell.angle_gamma   90.00
#
_symmetry.space_group_name_H-M   'P 1'
#
loop_
_entity.id
_entity.type
_entity.pdbx_description
1 polymer ?
#
loop_
_entity_poly.entity_id
_entity_poly.type
_entity_poly.pdbx_seq_one_letter_code
_entity_poly.pdbx_strand_id
1 'polypeptide(L)'
;MTESRWEQIKQTIPGALTESREFVAGLVLNFVLILGVIVFQWNLVEIVVIYVIEVAVISFLFLSVALFTPQPVADRNEDVWKREPIPLQPISSLPPVYWRNVKFVGNKAIFTISLFVMMGLIVRDRIFELVSTLHLSVGVVIAGIVLFQLRRVWRHFIADESYRQKSPKDAIQFAFAPVTELLFMILFVIVPVTFVVVGTAIVMDTEFTSRLVLLLYLVPMGVIRAWFGSLDPQTDDLEISFN
;
A
#
# COMPACT_ATOMS: atom_id res chain seq x y z
N MET A 1 1.37 38.74 -22.05
CA MET A 1 2.40 37.89 -21.40
C MET A 1 2.12 37.61 -19.91
N THR A 2 1.13 38.28 -19.30
CA THR A 2 0.80 38.18 -17.87
C THR A 2 -0.18 37.06 -17.52
N GLU A 3 -1.14 36.72 -18.40
CA GLU A 3 -2.16 35.68 -18.13
C GLU A 3 -1.59 34.26 -18.03
N SER A 4 -0.64 33.89 -18.89
CA SER A 4 -0.02 32.55 -18.85
C SER A 4 0.73 32.29 -17.53
N ARG A 5 1.27 33.34 -16.91
CA ARG A 5 1.96 33.24 -15.62
C ARG A 5 0.99 33.08 -14.45
N TRP A 6 -0.19 33.69 -14.53
CA TRP A 6 -1.24 33.57 -13.51
C TRP A 6 -1.90 32.19 -13.52
N GLU A 7 -2.13 31.62 -14.70
CA GLU A 7 -2.63 30.24 -14.82
C GLU A 7 -1.58 29.20 -14.38
N GLN A 8 -0.29 29.42 -14.69
CA GLN A 8 0.79 28.60 -14.12
C GLN A 8 0.87 28.69 -12.59
N ILE A 9 0.77 29.90 -12.02
CA ILE A 9 0.81 30.10 -10.56
C ILE A 9 -0.41 29.45 -9.89
N LYS A 10 -1.60 29.55 -10.48
CA LYS A 10 -2.82 28.89 -9.97
C LYS A 10 -2.77 27.37 -10.05
N GLN A 11 -1.99 26.78 -10.95
CA GLN A 11 -1.81 25.32 -11.01
C GLN A 11 -0.65 24.83 -10.12
N THR A 12 0.39 25.65 -9.96
CA THR A 12 1.60 25.27 -9.19
C THR A 12 1.38 25.39 -7.68
N ILE A 13 0.63 26.39 -7.22
CA ILE A 13 0.39 26.59 -5.78
C ILE A 13 -0.48 25.47 -5.16
N PRO A 14 -1.60 25.04 -5.75
CA PRO A 14 -2.40 23.95 -5.20
C PRO A 14 -1.64 22.63 -5.20
N GLY A 15 -0.93 22.29 -6.29
CA GLY A 15 -0.14 21.06 -6.37
C GLY A 15 0.93 20.98 -5.28
N ALA A 16 1.73 22.04 -5.10
CA ALA A 16 2.74 22.08 -4.04
C ALA A 16 2.13 22.04 -2.63
N LEU A 17 0.94 22.62 -2.42
CA LEU A 17 0.24 22.57 -1.14
C LEU A 17 -0.35 21.19 -0.85
N THR A 18 -0.89 20.50 -1.86
CA THR A 18 -1.42 19.15 -1.68
C THR A 18 -0.31 18.13 -1.41
N GLU A 19 0.76 18.14 -2.20
CA GLU A 19 1.94 17.30 -1.94
C GLU A 19 2.48 17.50 -0.51
N SER A 20 2.52 18.75 -0.04
CA SER A 20 2.97 19.06 1.33
C SER A 20 2.02 18.51 2.41
N ARG A 21 0.70 18.54 2.17
CA ARG A 21 -0.30 18.02 3.12
C ARG A 21 -0.23 16.51 3.23
N GLU A 22 -0.07 15.82 2.12
CA GLU A 22 0.03 14.36 2.06
C GLU A 22 1.31 13.87 2.72
N PHE A 23 2.43 14.57 2.47
CA PHE A 23 3.68 14.31 3.15
C PHE A 23 3.54 14.49 4.68
N VAL A 24 2.93 15.59 5.12
CA VAL A 24 2.68 15.84 6.56
C VAL A 24 1.74 14.79 7.16
N ALA A 25 0.68 14.39 6.45
CA ALA A 25 -0.21 13.32 6.89
C ALA A 25 0.54 11.99 7.04
N GLY A 26 1.42 11.67 6.09
CA GLY A 26 2.32 10.52 6.16
C GLY A 26 3.24 10.56 7.38
N LEU A 27 3.82 11.74 7.68
CA LEU A 27 4.62 11.92 8.89
C LEU A 27 3.80 11.75 10.17
N VAL A 28 2.59 12.30 10.24
CA VAL A 28 1.69 12.15 11.40
C VAL A 28 1.34 10.68 11.62
N LEU A 29 0.98 9.96 10.56
CA LEU A 29 0.71 8.52 10.64
C LEU A 29 1.93 7.74 11.11
N ASN A 30 3.13 8.12 10.66
CA ASN A 30 4.36 7.53 11.14
C ASN A 30 4.63 7.84 12.63
N PHE A 31 4.35 9.05 13.09
CA PHE A 31 4.44 9.39 14.52
C PHE A 31 3.46 8.60 15.37
N VAL A 32 2.22 8.40 14.89
CA VAL A 32 1.23 7.54 15.56
C VAL A 32 1.73 6.10 15.62
N LEU A 33 2.34 5.59 14.54
CA LEU A 33 2.95 4.26 14.53
C LEU A 33 4.08 4.17 15.56
N ILE A 34 5.03 5.12 15.56
CA ILE A 34 6.13 5.16 16.53
C ILE A 34 5.60 5.24 17.96
N LEU A 35 4.59 6.07 18.21
CA LEU A 35 3.95 6.18 19.52
C LEU A 35 3.30 4.85 19.92
N GLY A 36 2.63 4.17 18.99
CA GLY A 36 2.08 2.84 19.19
C GLY A 36 3.16 1.82 19.57
N VAL A 37 4.29 1.82 18.85
CA VAL A 37 5.44 0.96 19.16
C VAL A 37 5.97 1.22 20.57
N ILE A 38 6.08 2.48 20.98
CA ILE A 38 6.58 2.85 22.30
C ILE A 38 5.58 2.47 23.40
N VAL A 39 4.28 2.73 23.21
CA VAL A 39 3.24 2.50 24.24
C VAL A 39 2.92 1.02 24.38
N PHE A 40 2.76 0.31 23.27
CA PHE A 40 2.42 -1.11 23.25
C PHE A 40 3.64 -2.03 23.26
N GLN A 41 4.85 -1.46 23.33
CA GLN A 41 6.14 -2.16 23.32
C GLN A 41 6.26 -3.14 22.13
N TRP A 42 5.75 -2.74 20.96
CA TRP A 42 5.79 -3.61 19.79
C TRP A 42 7.24 -3.90 19.38
N ASN A 43 7.48 -5.15 19.00
CA ASN A 43 8.77 -5.56 18.44
C ASN A 43 8.82 -5.30 16.92
N LEU A 44 10.02 -5.39 16.34
CA LEU A 44 10.23 -5.14 14.91
C LEU A 44 9.45 -6.13 14.04
N VAL A 45 9.31 -7.38 14.51
CA VAL A 45 8.59 -8.44 13.82
C VAL A 45 7.10 -8.11 13.71
N GLU A 46 6.47 -7.63 14.78
CA GLU A 46 5.08 -7.18 14.82
C GLU A 46 4.83 -6.09 13.79
N ILE A 47 5.71 -5.09 13.73
CA ILE A 47 5.62 -3.98 12.77
C ILE A 47 5.73 -4.49 11.33
N VAL A 48 6.72 -5.35 11.06
CA VAL A 48 6.92 -5.96 9.73
C VAL A 48 5.70 -6.80 9.35
N VAL A 49 5.15 -7.59 10.25
CA VAL A 49 3.98 -8.43 9.97
C VAL A 49 2.74 -7.59 9.71
N ILE A 50 2.47 -6.55 10.53
CA ILE A 50 1.37 -5.62 10.29
C ILE A 50 1.49 -5.01 8.89
N TYR A 51 2.69 -4.59 8.51
CA TYR A 51 2.93 -4.00 7.20
C TYR A 51 2.75 -5.02 6.06
N VAL A 52 3.25 -6.25 6.20
CA VAL A 52 3.04 -7.32 5.20
C VAL A 52 1.54 -7.64 5.06
N ILE A 53 0.81 -7.69 6.16
CA ILE A 53 -0.65 -7.88 6.15
C ILE A 53 -1.35 -6.72 5.45
N GLU A 54 -0.94 -5.48 5.70
CA GLU A 54 -1.45 -4.30 5.01
C GLU A 54 -1.29 -4.43 3.48
N VAL A 55 -0.08 -4.71 3.00
CA VAL A 55 0.19 -4.90 1.56
C VAL A 55 -0.63 -6.06 1.01
N ALA A 56 -0.77 -7.16 1.77
CA ALA A 56 -1.55 -8.32 1.35
C ALA A 56 -3.05 -8.02 1.22
N VAL A 57 -3.62 -7.31 2.20
CA VAL A 57 -5.02 -6.89 2.19
C VAL A 57 -5.28 -5.94 1.02
N ILE A 58 -4.42 -4.94 0.81
CA ILE A 58 -4.55 -4.01 -0.33
C ILE A 58 -4.48 -4.79 -1.64
N SER A 59 -3.43 -5.62 -1.81
CA SER A 59 -3.27 -6.43 -3.02
C SER A 59 -4.49 -7.30 -3.30
N PHE A 60 -4.99 -8.00 -2.29
CA PHE A 60 -6.15 -8.86 -2.41
C PHE A 60 -7.40 -8.09 -2.82
N LEU A 61 -7.71 -6.99 -2.13
CA LEU A 61 -8.92 -6.23 -2.38
C LEU A 61 -8.92 -5.57 -3.77
N PHE A 62 -7.82 -4.91 -4.14
CA PHE A 62 -7.77 -4.17 -5.40
C PHE A 62 -7.57 -5.09 -6.62
N LEU A 63 -6.85 -6.21 -6.50
CA LEU A 63 -6.84 -7.24 -7.56
C LEU A 63 -8.22 -7.87 -7.74
N SER A 64 -8.98 -8.06 -6.66
CA SER A 64 -10.36 -8.56 -6.77
C SER A 64 -11.25 -7.57 -7.53
N VAL A 65 -11.13 -6.27 -7.23
CA VAL A 65 -11.89 -5.22 -7.92
C VAL A 65 -11.52 -5.10 -9.40
N ALA A 66 -10.26 -5.32 -9.76
CA ALA A 66 -9.80 -5.32 -11.15
C ALA A 66 -10.53 -6.36 -12.03
N LEU A 67 -11.14 -7.39 -11.43
CA LEU A 67 -11.96 -8.37 -12.15
C LEU A 67 -13.28 -7.78 -12.64
N PHE A 68 -13.78 -6.74 -11.98
CA PHE A 68 -15.10 -6.13 -12.22
C PHE A 68 -15.07 -4.91 -13.15
N THR A 69 -13.89 -4.35 -13.43
CA THR A 69 -13.74 -3.13 -14.24
C THR A 69 -13.85 -3.44 -15.74
N PRO A 70 -14.83 -2.87 -16.47
CA PRO A 70 -15.10 -3.25 -17.85
C PRO A 70 -14.27 -2.48 -18.87
N GLN A 71 -13.70 -1.31 -18.55
CA GLN A 71 -13.03 -0.48 -19.54
C GLN A 71 -11.75 -1.15 -20.07
N PRO A 72 -11.42 -0.96 -21.35
CA PRO A 72 -10.20 -1.50 -21.92
C PRO A 72 -8.97 -0.84 -21.30
N VAL A 73 -7.87 -1.59 -21.26
CA VAL A 73 -6.57 -1.04 -20.82
C VAL A 73 -5.98 -0.23 -21.97
N ALA A 74 -5.88 1.10 -21.79
CA ALA A 74 -5.18 1.98 -22.73
C ALA A 74 -3.72 1.53 -22.92
N ASP A 75 -3.21 1.67 -24.14
CA ASP A 75 -1.86 1.28 -24.59
C ASP A 75 -1.58 -0.22 -24.76
N ARG A 76 -2.57 -1.11 -24.54
CA ARG A 76 -2.46 -2.52 -24.97
C ARG A 76 -3.19 -2.76 -26.28
N ASN A 77 -2.43 -2.96 -27.36
CA ASN A 77 -2.94 -3.28 -28.69
C ASN A 77 -3.47 -4.72 -28.85
N GLU A 78 -3.63 -5.47 -27.75
CA GLU A 78 -4.17 -6.84 -27.81
C GLU A 78 -5.64 -6.82 -28.25
N ASP A 79 -6.00 -7.68 -29.22
CA ASP A 79 -7.38 -7.77 -29.74
C ASP A 79 -8.42 -8.17 -28.68
N VAL A 80 -7.97 -8.60 -27.51
CA VAL A 80 -8.79 -8.88 -26.32
C VAL A 80 -9.44 -7.60 -25.75
N TRP A 81 -8.80 -6.44 -25.92
CA TRP A 81 -9.32 -5.15 -25.44
C TRP A 81 -10.21 -4.43 -26.45
N LYS A 82 -10.13 -4.82 -27.74
CA LYS A 82 -11.00 -4.30 -28.81
C LYS A 82 -12.37 -4.99 -28.86
N ARG A 83 -12.48 -6.18 -28.29
CA ARG A 83 -13.75 -6.93 -28.21
C ARG A 83 -14.60 -6.45 -27.04
N GLU A 84 -15.91 -6.57 -27.19
CA GLU A 84 -16.84 -6.35 -26.09
C GLU A 84 -16.54 -7.33 -24.93
N PRO A 85 -16.56 -6.83 -23.68
CA PRO A 85 -16.32 -7.66 -22.52
C PRO A 85 -17.43 -8.70 -22.35
N ILE A 86 -17.08 -9.97 -22.19
CA ILE A 86 -18.03 -11.05 -21.89
C ILE A 86 -18.23 -11.10 -20.37
N PRO A 87 -19.42 -10.73 -19.83
CA PRO A 87 -19.68 -10.76 -18.41
C PRO A 87 -19.94 -12.20 -17.95
N LEU A 88 -19.21 -12.64 -16.93
CA LEU A 88 -19.54 -13.77 -16.10
C LEU A 88 -20.17 -13.20 -14.84
N GLN A 89 -21.39 -13.59 -14.49
CA GLN A 89 -22.05 -13.12 -13.27
C GLN A 89 -22.08 -14.29 -12.28
N PRO A 90 -21.10 -14.41 -11.36
CA PRO A 90 -21.00 -15.56 -10.48
C PRO A 90 -22.16 -15.62 -9.48
N ILE A 91 -22.59 -14.45 -9.00
CA ILE A 91 -23.70 -14.25 -8.06
C ILE A 91 -24.41 -12.95 -8.47
N SER A 92 -25.74 -12.92 -8.42
CA SER A 92 -26.56 -11.77 -8.84
C SER A 92 -26.29 -10.49 -8.05
N SER A 93 -25.77 -10.59 -6.82
CA SER A 93 -25.45 -9.47 -5.93
C SER A 93 -24.04 -8.90 -6.10
N LEU A 94 -23.18 -9.55 -6.89
CA LEU A 94 -21.81 -9.08 -7.12
C LEU A 94 -21.68 -8.42 -8.51
N PRO A 95 -20.76 -7.45 -8.66
CA PRO A 95 -20.42 -6.92 -9.97
C PRO A 95 -19.98 -8.05 -10.93
N PRO A 96 -20.25 -7.94 -12.24
CA PRO A 96 -19.88 -8.96 -13.21
C PRO A 96 -18.36 -9.08 -13.31
N VAL A 97 -17.86 -10.31 -13.37
CA VAL A 97 -16.46 -10.65 -13.60
C VAL A 97 -16.21 -10.81 -15.10
N TYR A 98 -15.13 -10.24 -15.62
CA TYR A 98 -14.80 -10.39 -17.03
C TYR A 98 -13.67 -11.39 -17.24
N TRP A 99 -13.89 -12.40 -18.10
CA TRP A 99 -12.88 -13.44 -18.37
C TRP A 99 -11.54 -12.87 -18.83
N ARG A 100 -11.57 -11.82 -19.67
CA ARG A 100 -10.35 -11.12 -20.09
C ARG A 100 -9.54 -10.53 -18.92
N ASN A 101 -10.24 -10.07 -17.88
CA ASN A 101 -9.61 -9.53 -16.68
C ASN A 101 -9.01 -10.64 -15.84
N VAL A 102 -9.62 -11.83 -15.77
CA VAL A 102 -9.07 -12.98 -15.02
C VAL A 102 -7.67 -13.33 -15.53
N LYS A 103 -7.46 -13.42 -16.85
CA LYS A 103 -6.13 -13.69 -17.41
C LYS A 103 -5.13 -12.58 -17.12
N PHE A 104 -5.57 -11.32 -17.23
CA PHE A 104 -4.74 -10.14 -17.01
C PHE A 104 -4.31 -9.99 -15.53
N VAL A 105 -5.28 -10.06 -14.61
CA VAL A 105 -5.09 -10.01 -13.16
C VAL A 105 -4.33 -11.24 -12.68
N GLY A 106 -4.64 -12.44 -13.20
CA GLY A 106 -3.98 -13.68 -12.81
C GLY A 106 -2.46 -13.63 -13.01
N ASN A 107 -1.98 -13.10 -14.14
CA ASN A 107 -0.54 -12.97 -14.38
C ASN A 107 0.14 -12.03 -13.37
N LYS A 108 -0.56 -10.98 -12.92
CA LYS A 108 -0.06 -10.05 -11.90
C LYS A 108 -0.15 -10.64 -10.49
N ALA A 109 -1.22 -11.37 -10.20
CA ALA A 109 -1.42 -12.06 -8.94
C ALA A 109 -0.34 -13.11 -8.69
N ILE A 110 0.15 -13.81 -9.72
CA ILE A 110 1.26 -14.78 -9.57
C ILE A 110 2.50 -14.11 -8.98
N PHE A 111 2.89 -12.94 -9.48
CA PHE A 111 4.04 -12.20 -8.94
C PHE A 111 3.81 -11.84 -7.46
N THR A 112 2.66 -11.27 -7.15
CA THR A 112 2.30 -10.86 -5.79
C THR A 112 2.24 -12.05 -4.83
N ILE A 113 1.60 -13.16 -5.23
CA ILE A 113 1.53 -14.40 -4.45
C ILE A 113 2.93 -14.97 -4.25
N SER A 114 3.76 -15.02 -5.29
CA SER A 114 5.13 -15.52 -5.18
C SER A 114 5.96 -14.68 -4.21
N LEU A 115 5.80 -13.35 -4.21
CA LEU A 115 6.45 -12.46 -3.27
C LEU A 115 6.02 -12.75 -1.83
N PHE A 116 4.71 -12.87 -1.57
CA PHE A 116 4.19 -13.18 -0.24
C PHE A 116 4.59 -14.58 0.25
N VAL A 117 4.59 -15.58 -0.64
CA VAL A 117 5.05 -16.94 -0.30
C VAL A 117 6.53 -16.92 0.06
N MET A 118 7.37 -16.28 -0.75
CA MET A 118 8.80 -16.16 -0.46
C MET A 118 9.04 -15.46 0.89
N MET A 119 8.37 -14.33 1.13
CA MET A 119 8.47 -13.59 2.39
C MET A 119 8.00 -14.44 3.57
N GLY A 120 6.84 -15.09 3.43
CA GLY A 120 6.26 -15.95 4.45
C GLY A 120 7.14 -17.15 4.79
N LEU A 121 7.90 -17.70 3.83
CA LEU A 121 8.89 -18.75 4.09
C LEU A 121 10.10 -18.22 4.88
N ILE A 122 10.58 -17.01 4.57
CA ILE A 122 11.72 -16.39 5.26
C ILE A 122 11.37 -16.09 6.73
N VAL A 123 10.16 -15.60 7.00
CA VAL A 123 9.75 -15.18 8.35
C VAL A 123 8.81 -16.19 9.03
N ARG A 124 8.71 -17.42 8.52
CA ARG A 124 7.72 -18.43 8.95
C ARG A 124 7.67 -18.61 10.47
N ASP A 125 8.81 -18.86 11.08
CA ASP A 125 8.88 -19.18 12.52
C ASP A 125 8.46 -17.97 13.36
N ARG A 126 8.84 -16.77 12.91
CA ARG A 126 8.47 -15.50 13.54
C ARG A 126 6.98 -15.17 13.42
N ILE A 127 6.38 -15.49 12.28
CA ILE A 127 4.93 -15.36 12.09
C ILE A 127 4.19 -16.33 13.02
N PHE A 128 4.64 -17.58 13.11
CA PHE A 128 3.97 -18.58 13.94
C PHE A 128 4.05 -18.21 15.44
N GLU A 129 5.22 -17.79 15.90
CA GLU A 129 5.44 -17.25 17.24
C GLU A 129 4.52 -16.05 17.51
N LEU A 130 4.44 -15.11 16.56
CA LEU A 130 3.58 -13.94 16.68
C LEU A 130 2.08 -14.27 16.72
N VAL A 131 1.60 -15.17 15.86
CA VAL A 131 0.19 -15.59 15.85
C VAL A 131 -0.18 -16.29 17.16
N SER A 132 0.75 -17.05 17.73
CA SER A 132 0.55 -17.70 19.03
C SER A 132 0.54 -16.73 20.23
N THR A 133 1.18 -15.58 20.08
CA THR A 133 1.33 -14.54 21.12
C THR A 133 0.57 -13.26 20.79
N LEU A 134 -0.36 -13.32 19.84
CA LEU A 134 -0.95 -12.14 19.20
C LEU A 134 -1.59 -11.22 20.24
N HIS A 135 -0.97 -10.06 20.47
CA HIS A 135 -1.52 -9.03 21.34
C HIS A 135 -2.81 -8.46 20.74
N LEU A 136 -3.80 -8.20 21.60
CA LEU A 136 -5.08 -7.60 21.19
C LEU A 136 -4.89 -6.31 20.38
N SER A 137 -3.86 -5.51 20.70
CA SER A 137 -3.52 -4.28 20.00
C SER A 137 -3.15 -4.52 18.53
N VAL A 138 -2.39 -5.57 18.23
CA VAL A 138 -2.04 -5.96 16.85
C VAL A 138 -3.29 -6.37 16.08
N GLY A 139 -4.17 -7.15 16.70
CA GLY A 139 -5.45 -7.55 16.11
C GLY A 139 -6.37 -6.36 15.77
N VAL A 140 -6.45 -5.38 16.67
CA VAL A 140 -7.21 -4.13 16.44
C VAL A 140 -6.64 -3.34 15.27
N VAL A 141 -5.32 -3.27 15.13
CA VAL A 141 -4.66 -2.57 14.03
C VAL A 141 -4.93 -3.26 12.70
N ILE A 142 -4.82 -4.59 12.66
CA ILE A 142 -5.17 -5.37 11.46
C ILE A 142 -6.64 -5.16 11.07
N ALA A 143 -7.56 -5.21 12.04
CA ALA A 143 -8.97 -4.93 11.78
C ALA A 143 -9.19 -3.51 11.25
N GLY A 144 -8.51 -2.51 11.83
CA GLY A 144 -8.53 -1.13 11.37
C GLY A 144 -8.05 -0.98 9.93
N ILE A 145 -6.94 -1.65 9.58
CA ILE A 145 -6.41 -1.69 8.20
C ILE A 145 -7.45 -2.29 7.26
N VAL A 146 -8.01 -3.45 7.58
CA VAL A 146 -9.01 -4.11 6.74
C VAL A 146 -10.23 -3.21 6.52
N LEU A 147 -10.77 -2.60 7.57
CA LEU A 147 -11.92 -1.69 7.47
C LEU A 147 -11.57 -0.43 6.65
N PHE A 148 -10.39 0.13 6.85
CA PHE A 148 -9.92 1.28 6.09
C PHE A 148 -9.81 0.97 4.60
N GLN A 149 -9.20 -0.17 4.23
CA GLN A 149 -9.05 -0.56 2.84
C GLN A 149 -10.38 -0.95 2.19
N LEU A 150 -11.28 -1.60 2.92
CA LEU A 150 -12.65 -1.86 2.47
C LEU A 150 -13.39 -0.56 2.18
N ARG A 151 -13.31 0.44 3.08
CA ARG A 151 -13.90 1.76 2.86
C ARG A 151 -13.30 2.45 1.63
N ARG A 152 -11.99 2.33 1.42
CA ARG A 152 -11.31 2.89 0.24
C ARG A 152 -11.80 2.26 -1.06
N VAL A 153 -11.90 0.93 -1.11
CA VAL A 153 -12.46 0.20 -2.25
C VAL A 153 -13.91 0.57 -2.50
N TRP A 154 -14.72 0.60 -1.43
CA TRP A 154 -16.12 0.99 -1.54
C TRP A 154 -16.26 2.37 -2.16
N ARG A 155 -15.58 3.38 -1.60
CA ARG A 155 -15.65 4.77 -2.07
C ARG A 155 -15.15 4.95 -3.50
N HIS A 156 -14.04 4.30 -3.88
CA HIS A 156 -13.39 4.58 -5.16
C HIS A 156 -13.94 3.75 -6.34
N PHE A 157 -14.39 2.52 -6.06
CA PHE A 157 -14.79 1.59 -7.12
C PHE A 157 -16.26 1.18 -7.04
N ILE A 158 -16.86 1.06 -5.86
CA ILE A 158 -18.22 0.51 -5.74
C ILE A 158 -19.28 1.61 -5.68
N ALA A 159 -19.01 2.69 -4.95
CA ALA A 159 -19.87 3.85 -4.85
C ALA A 159 -20.16 4.41 -6.25
N ASP A 160 -21.43 4.74 -6.49
CA ASP A 160 -21.94 5.28 -7.74
C ASP A 160 -21.62 4.43 -8.99
N GLU A 161 -21.38 3.13 -8.80
CA GLU A 161 -20.96 2.20 -9.85
C GLU A 161 -19.70 2.66 -10.61
N SER A 162 -18.82 3.41 -9.94
CA SER A 162 -17.58 3.98 -10.48
C SER A 162 -16.72 2.96 -11.22
N TYR A 163 -16.73 1.69 -10.78
CA TYR A 163 -16.02 0.59 -11.44
C TYR A 163 -16.35 0.47 -12.94
N ARG A 164 -17.55 0.86 -13.39
CA ARG A 164 -17.96 0.79 -14.80
C ARG A 164 -17.17 1.73 -15.71
N GLN A 165 -16.61 2.80 -15.15
CA GLN A 165 -15.81 3.79 -15.87
C GLN A 165 -14.31 3.55 -15.73
N LYS A 166 -13.91 2.52 -14.98
CA LYS A 166 -12.50 2.22 -14.68
C LYS A 166 -12.01 1.04 -15.50
N SER A 167 -10.71 1.04 -15.76
CA SER A 167 -9.99 -0.07 -16.38
C SER A 167 -9.37 -0.99 -15.32
N PRO A 168 -9.08 -2.27 -15.64
CA PRO A 168 -8.33 -3.15 -14.72
C PRO A 168 -6.96 -2.61 -14.33
N LYS A 169 -6.35 -1.79 -15.18
CA LYS A 169 -5.05 -1.15 -14.90
C LYS A 169 -5.15 -0.18 -13.73
N ASP A 170 -6.28 0.54 -13.60
CA ASP A 170 -6.50 1.51 -12.54
C ASP A 170 -6.50 0.80 -11.18
N ALA A 171 -7.24 -0.30 -11.05
CA ALA A 171 -7.26 -1.11 -9.83
C ALA A 171 -5.91 -1.78 -9.55
N ILE A 172 -5.18 -2.23 -10.59
CA ILE A 172 -3.85 -2.82 -10.42
C ILE A 172 -2.83 -1.79 -9.93
N GLN A 173 -2.94 -0.52 -10.32
CA GLN A 173 -2.06 0.53 -9.78
C GLN A 173 -2.20 0.63 -8.26
N PHE A 174 -3.42 0.64 -7.73
CA PHE A 174 -3.65 0.60 -6.28
C PHE A 174 -3.09 -0.65 -5.62
N ALA A 175 -3.20 -1.82 -6.26
CA ALA A 175 -2.68 -3.07 -5.72
C ALA A 175 -1.14 -3.08 -5.65
N PHE A 176 -0.46 -2.46 -6.62
CA PHE A 176 1.00 -2.52 -6.74
C PHE A 176 1.72 -1.34 -6.09
N ALA A 177 1.06 -0.20 -5.84
CA ALA A 177 1.64 0.91 -5.10
C ALA A 177 2.30 0.49 -3.76
N PRO A 178 1.61 -0.22 -2.84
CA PRO A 178 2.23 -0.66 -1.59
C PRO A 178 3.26 -1.78 -1.79
N VAL A 179 3.18 -2.54 -2.88
CA VAL A 179 4.19 -3.57 -3.20
C VAL A 179 5.51 -2.89 -3.61
N THR A 180 5.43 -1.84 -4.42
CA THR A 180 6.59 -1.01 -4.77
C THR A 180 7.16 -0.35 -3.52
N GLU A 181 6.33 0.24 -2.67
CA GLU A 181 6.75 0.81 -1.39
C GLU A 181 7.48 -0.24 -0.52
N LEU A 182 6.92 -1.45 -0.39
CA LEU A 182 7.56 -2.56 0.33
C LEU A 182 8.93 -2.94 -0.24
N LEU A 183 9.06 -3.04 -1.57
CA LEU A 183 10.35 -3.33 -2.21
C LEU A 183 11.38 -2.24 -1.92
N PHE A 184 10.96 -0.97 -1.96
CA PHE A 184 11.82 0.17 -1.59
C PHE A 184 12.21 0.12 -0.11
N MET A 185 11.29 -0.20 0.80
CA MET A 185 11.62 -0.39 2.21
C MET A 185 12.64 -1.52 2.41
N ILE A 186 12.49 -2.65 1.72
CA ILE A 186 13.45 -3.75 1.83
C ILE A 186 14.84 -3.29 1.36
N LEU A 187 14.93 -2.68 0.19
CA LEU A 187 16.19 -2.34 -0.46
C LEU A 187 16.90 -1.13 0.15
N PHE A 188 16.15 -0.12 0.59
CA PHE A 188 16.69 1.16 1.06
C PHE A 188 16.61 1.36 2.57
N VAL A 189 15.83 0.55 3.29
CA VAL A 189 15.74 0.62 4.76
C VAL A 189 16.25 -0.65 5.39
N ILE A 190 15.60 -1.79 5.15
CA ILE A 190 15.91 -3.02 5.88
C ILE A 190 17.34 -3.46 5.61
N VAL A 191 17.74 -3.61 4.36
CA VAL A 191 19.10 -4.05 4.00
C VAL A 191 20.18 -3.07 4.49
N PRO A 192 20.11 -1.75 4.20
CA PRO A 192 21.15 -0.82 4.62
C PRO A 192 21.21 -0.61 6.13
N VAL A 193 20.07 -0.49 6.81
CA VAL A 193 20.04 -0.31 8.27
C VAL A 193 20.56 -1.57 8.96
N THR A 194 20.18 -2.77 8.49
CA THR A 194 20.73 -4.02 9.04
C THR A 194 22.24 -4.07 8.86
N PHE A 195 22.75 -3.71 7.69
CA PHE A 195 24.19 -3.68 7.42
C PHE A 195 24.93 -2.71 8.35
N VAL A 196 24.39 -1.51 8.56
CA VAL A 196 24.95 -0.52 9.49
C VAL A 196 24.91 -1.05 10.92
N VAL A 197 23.76 -1.53 11.40
CA VAL A 197 23.61 -2.02 12.78
C VAL A 197 24.56 -3.19 13.06
N VAL A 198 24.56 -4.20 12.19
CA VAL A 198 25.43 -5.39 12.36
C VAL A 198 26.90 -5.02 12.21
N GLY A 199 27.25 -4.24 11.19
CA GLY A 199 28.63 -3.81 10.96
C GLY A 199 29.19 -3.00 12.13
N THR A 200 28.40 -2.08 12.68
CA THR A 200 28.83 -1.26 13.82
C THR A 200 28.94 -2.10 15.10
N ALA A 201 28.02 -3.05 15.32
CA ALA A 201 28.09 -3.96 16.47
C ALA A 201 29.38 -4.80 16.44
N ILE A 202 29.76 -5.30 15.27
CA ILE A 202 31.01 -6.06 15.08
C ILE A 202 32.25 -5.19 15.30
N VAL A 203 32.28 -3.99 14.71
CA VAL A 203 33.45 -3.10 14.77
C VAL A 203 33.68 -2.52 16.17
N MET A 204 32.60 -2.17 16.87
CA MET A 204 32.65 -1.48 18.15
C MET A 204 32.47 -2.42 19.35
N ASP A 205 32.30 -3.72 19.12
CA ASP A 205 31.98 -4.72 20.16
C ASP A 205 30.88 -4.24 21.11
N THR A 206 29.86 -3.60 20.54
CA THR A 206 28.80 -2.92 21.29
C THR A 206 27.46 -3.58 21.01
N GLU A 207 26.72 -3.87 22.08
CA GLU A 207 25.33 -4.30 21.98
C GLU A 207 24.41 -3.08 21.90
N PHE A 208 23.61 -2.99 20.84
CA PHE A 208 22.61 -1.95 20.72
C PHE A 208 21.36 -2.28 21.54
N THR A 209 20.81 -1.29 22.23
CA THR A 209 19.50 -1.44 22.87
C THR A 209 18.42 -1.67 21.81
N SER A 210 17.52 -2.62 22.06
CA SER A 210 16.40 -2.98 21.16
C SER A 210 15.60 -1.76 20.68
N ARG A 211 15.39 -0.76 21.55
CA ARG A 211 14.70 0.48 21.21
C ARG A 211 15.45 1.39 20.24
N LEU A 212 16.77 1.51 20.39
CA LEU A 212 17.58 2.35 19.49
C LEU A 212 17.62 1.72 18.10
N VAL A 213 17.77 0.39 18.03
CA VAL A 213 17.67 -0.37 16.79
C VAL A 213 16.30 -0.16 16.13
N LEU A 214 15.20 -0.23 16.87
CA LEU A 214 13.85 0.03 16.34
C LEU A 214 13.73 1.42 15.71
N LEU A 215 14.24 2.46 16.37
CA LEU A 215 14.18 3.82 15.84
C LEU A 215 15.00 3.97 14.54
N LEU A 216 16.13 3.27 14.43
CA LEU A 216 16.94 3.26 13.20
C LEU A 216 16.18 2.67 12.00
N TYR A 217 15.23 1.76 12.21
CA TYR A 217 14.33 1.28 11.15
C TYR A 217 13.12 2.20 10.94
N LEU A 218 12.48 2.64 12.02
CA LEU A 218 11.21 3.37 11.97
C LEU A 218 11.32 4.76 11.35
N VAL A 219 12.40 5.48 11.62
CA VAL A 219 12.60 6.83 11.06
C VAL A 219 12.68 6.79 9.53
N PRO A 220 13.60 6.03 8.90
CA PRO A 220 13.66 5.95 7.44
C PRO A 220 12.44 5.28 6.82
N MET A 221 11.83 4.29 7.50
CA MET A 221 10.57 3.68 7.03
C MET A 221 9.45 4.72 6.91
N GLY A 222 9.31 5.57 7.92
CA GLY A 222 8.36 6.67 7.92
C GLY A 222 8.58 7.70 6.83
N VAL A 223 9.85 8.02 6.54
CA VAL A 223 10.21 8.95 5.46
C VAL A 223 9.83 8.36 4.10
N ILE A 224 10.15 7.09 3.83
CA ILE A 224 9.74 6.43 2.58
C ILE A 224 8.22 6.42 2.44
N ARG A 225 7.51 6.07 3.52
CA ARG A 225 6.04 6.02 3.51
C ARG A 225 5.41 7.38 3.26
N ALA A 226 5.92 8.44 3.89
CA ALA A 226 5.46 9.80 3.65
C ALA A 226 5.77 10.27 2.21
N TRP A 227 6.93 9.90 1.69
CA TRP A 227 7.32 10.21 0.32
C TRP A 227 6.44 9.50 -0.72
N PHE A 228 6.21 8.19 -0.57
CA PHE A 228 5.28 7.45 -1.43
C PHE A 228 3.85 7.98 -1.32
N GLY A 229 3.42 8.40 -0.13
CA GLY A 229 2.13 9.06 0.07
C GLY A 229 2.00 10.37 -0.71
N SER A 230 3.04 11.21 -0.75
CA SER A 230 3.05 12.45 -1.55
C SER A 230 3.19 12.25 -3.06
N LEU A 231 3.60 11.05 -3.47
CA LEU A 231 3.72 10.67 -4.87
C LEU A 231 2.47 9.96 -5.39
N ASP A 232 1.46 9.70 -4.55
CA ASP A 232 0.21 9.08 -4.96
C ASP A 232 -0.70 10.17 -5.56
N PRO A 233 -0.78 10.32 -6.90
CA PRO A 233 -1.61 11.34 -7.53
C PRO A 233 -3.11 11.05 -7.37
N GLN A 234 -3.46 10.05 -6.55
CA GLN A 234 -4.82 9.55 -6.33
C GLN A 234 -5.25 9.67 -4.87
N THR A 235 -4.44 10.30 -4.00
CA THR A 235 -4.87 10.85 -2.71
C THR A 235 -5.35 12.30 -2.79
N ASP A 236 -5.23 12.96 -3.94
CA ASP A 236 -5.81 14.29 -4.23
C ASP A 236 -7.33 14.37 -3.93
N ASP A 237 -8.03 13.23 -3.91
CA ASP A 237 -9.47 13.15 -3.59
C ASP A 237 -9.78 12.88 -2.10
N LEU A 238 -8.76 12.78 -1.24
CA LEU A 238 -8.89 12.77 0.23
C LEU A 238 -9.13 14.19 0.77
N GLU A 239 -9.99 14.96 0.11
CA GLU A 239 -10.73 16.00 0.81
C GLU A 239 -11.58 15.31 1.88
N ILE A 240 -11.06 15.34 3.11
CA ILE A 240 -11.88 15.26 4.30
C ILE A 240 -12.69 16.56 4.29
N SER A 241 -13.85 16.53 3.64
CA SER A 241 -14.85 17.56 3.87
C SER A 241 -15.31 17.39 5.32
N PHE A 242 -14.79 18.26 6.18
CA PHE A 242 -15.43 18.52 7.46
C PHE A 242 -16.70 19.29 7.14
N ASN A 243 -17.81 18.56 7.04
CA ASN A 243 -19.14 19.15 7.12
C ASN A 243 -19.61 19.09 8.58
#